data_AF-A0A139X3I2-F1
#
_entry.id   AF-A0A139X3I2-F1
#
_cell.length_a   1.000
_cell.length_b   1.000
_cell.length_c   1.000
_cell.angle_alpha   90.00
_cell.angle_beta   90.00
_cell.angle_gamma   90.00
#
_symmetry.space_group_name_H-M   'P 1'
#
loop_
_entity.id
_entity.type
_entity.pdbx_description
1 polymer ?
#
loop_
_entity_poly.entity_id
_entity_poly.type
_entity_poly.pdbx_seq_one_letter_code
_entity_poly.pdbx_strand_id
1 'polypeptide(L)'
;MTKAPETDPADNFSETVAQEVQHLIRRLARPGKNLIEEVKSEISYTNPVTLLGTAKIGQLLLFLKEKLKPKQYEQALANSLGWISGIANQLLKLAPILGNFTTKQLEKINHNLSPSALYKLATGRTPVDVIESMLEKACTQEVSKKDIQLETKKYKDNQPKKEPTPWRYTGRGREYTPPRISEKAGLIVEQLSEQNETPRRFVIEDAVLLLAEKFQQVVLAVA
;
A
#
# COMPACT_ATOMS: atom_id res chain seq x y z
N MET A 1 10.19 -12.37 -49.16
CA MET A 1 9.07 -11.64 -48.53
C MET A 1 8.69 -12.37 -47.26
N THR A 2 9.21 -11.93 -46.12
CA THR A 2 8.97 -12.56 -44.81
C THR A 2 8.06 -11.58 -44.06
N LYS A 3 6.81 -11.99 -43.82
CA LYS A 3 5.88 -11.19 -43.01
C LYS A 3 6.43 -11.10 -41.59
N ALA A 4 6.59 -9.87 -41.10
CA ALA A 4 6.81 -9.62 -39.68
C ALA A 4 5.64 -10.22 -38.88
N PRO A 5 5.89 -10.84 -37.71
CA PRO A 5 4.80 -11.25 -36.84
C PRO A 5 4.03 -10.00 -36.42
N GLU A 6 2.71 -10.06 -36.59
CA GLU A 6 1.77 -9.05 -36.08
C GLU A 6 2.10 -8.81 -34.61
N THR A 7 2.53 -7.59 -34.29
CA THR A 7 2.53 -7.09 -32.92
C THR A 7 1.11 -7.24 -32.41
N ASP A 8 0.93 -8.07 -31.38
CA ASP A 8 -0.32 -8.17 -30.62
C ASP A 8 -0.85 -6.75 -30.37
N PRO A 9 -2.16 -6.53 -30.55
CA PRO A 9 -2.75 -5.22 -30.38
C PRO A 9 -2.42 -4.73 -28.98
N ALA A 10 -2.00 -3.46 -28.87
CA ALA A 10 -1.76 -2.79 -27.60
C ALA A 10 -2.94 -3.06 -26.65
N ASP A 11 -2.72 -3.95 -25.68
CA ASP A 11 -3.73 -4.34 -24.69
C ASP A 11 -4.25 -3.08 -23.99
N ASN A 12 -5.57 -3.03 -23.88
CA ASN A 12 -6.37 -1.83 -23.67
C ASN A 12 -5.97 -1.01 -22.44
N PHE A 13 -5.98 0.32 -22.61
CA PHE A 13 -5.87 1.36 -21.58
C PHE A 13 -7.04 1.38 -20.55
N SER A 14 -7.74 0.27 -20.33
CA SER A 14 -8.97 0.18 -19.52
C SER A 14 -8.89 -0.79 -18.32
N GLU A 15 -7.74 -1.42 -18.07
CA GLU A 15 -7.63 -2.37 -16.97
C GLU A 15 -7.36 -1.67 -15.64
N THR A 16 -8.11 -2.05 -14.60
CA THR A 16 -7.86 -1.59 -13.23
C THR A 16 -6.62 -2.25 -12.67
N VAL A 17 -6.02 -1.68 -11.62
CA VAL A 17 -4.83 -2.29 -10.99
C VAL A 17 -5.10 -3.72 -10.52
N ALA A 18 -6.31 -4.02 -10.03
CA ALA A 18 -6.69 -5.38 -9.67
C ALA A 18 -6.64 -6.34 -10.88
N GLN A 19 -7.12 -5.91 -12.05
CA GLN A 19 -7.09 -6.71 -13.27
C GLN A 19 -5.64 -6.91 -13.77
N GLU A 20 -4.82 -5.86 -13.76
CA GLU A 20 -3.40 -5.94 -14.11
C GLU A 20 -2.66 -6.96 -13.22
N VAL A 21 -2.92 -6.91 -11.91
CA VAL A 21 -2.30 -7.83 -10.94
C VAL A 21 -2.81 -9.26 -11.13
N GLN A 22 -4.09 -9.46 -11.42
CA GLN A 22 -4.62 -10.79 -11.76
C GLN A 22 -3.98 -11.35 -13.03
N HIS A 23 -3.80 -10.52 -14.06
CA HIS A 23 -3.10 -10.91 -15.28
C HIS A 23 -1.64 -11.28 -14.98
N LEU A 24 -0.95 -10.50 -14.15
CA LEU A 24 0.40 -10.81 -13.68
C LEU A 24 0.47 -12.15 -12.94
N ILE A 25 -0.44 -12.40 -11.98
CA ILE A 25 -0.49 -13.67 -11.24
C ILE A 25 -0.67 -14.86 -12.19
N ARG A 26 -1.53 -14.74 -13.21
CA ARG A 26 -1.70 -15.77 -14.25
C ARG A 26 -0.40 -16.03 -15.02
N ARG A 27 0.36 -14.99 -15.37
CA ARG A 27 1.67 -15.13 -16.04
C ARG A 27 2.75 -15.74 -15.16
N LEU A 28 2.69 -15.51 -13.84
CA LEU A 28 3.61 -16.09 -12.85
C LEU A 28 3.31 -17.58 -12.58
N ALA A 29 2.08 -18.02 -12.83
CA ALA A 29 1.65 -19.41 -12.65
C ALA A 29 2.19 -20.33 -13.76
N ARG A 30 3.52 -20.48 -13.84
CA ARG A 30 4.20 -21.36 -14.81
C ARG A 30 4.42 -22.77 -14.25
N PRO A 31 4.38 -23.81 -15.08
CA PRO A 31 4.70 -25.18 -14.65
C PRO A 31 6.09 -25.26 -14.01
N GLY A 32 6.19 -25.95 -12.87
CA GLY A 32 7.45 -26.15 -12.14
C GLY A 32 7.90 -24.97 -11.27
N LYS A 33 7.22 -23.82 -11.29
CA LYS A 33 7.50 -22.69 -10.40
C LYS A 33 6.55 -22.66 -9.22
N ASN A 34 7.05 -22.21 -8.06
CA ASN A 34 6.21 -21.98 -6.89
C ASN A 34 5.59 -20.59 -6.97
N LEU A 35 4.31 -20.53 -7.35
CA LEU A 35 3.57 -19.27 -7.49
C LEU A 35 3.60 -18.39 -6.24
N ILE A 36 3.64 -18.98 -5.04
CA ILE A 36 3.71 -18.21 -3.79
C ILE A 36 5.05 -17.49 -3.67
N GLU A 37 6.16 -18.15 -4.00
CA GLU A 37 7.49 -17.53 -3.95
C GLU A 37 7.63 -16.47 -5.05
N GLU A 38 7.11 -16.72 -6.25
CA GLU A 38 7.10 -15.73 -7.34
C GLU A 38 6.32 -14.46 -6.95
N VAL A 39 5.16 -14.60 -6.30
CA VAL A 39 4.38 -13.46 -5.80
C VAL A 39 5.12 -12.71 -4.69
N LYS A 40 5.78 -13.41 -3.77
CA LYS A 40 6.63 -12.77 -2.75
C LYS A 40 7.77 -11.97 -3.38
N SER A 41 8.44 -12.54 -4.38
CA SER A 41 9.48 -11.85 -5.13
C SER A 41 8.95 -10.59 -5.82
N GLU A 42 7.79 -10.67 -6.46
CA GLU A 42 7.15 -9.51 -7.10
C GLU A 42 6.86 -8.38 -6.11
N ILE A 43 6.37 -8.71 -4.91
CA ILE A 43 6.16 -7.72 -3.84
C ILE A 43 7.48 -7.03 -3.48
N SER A 44 8.57 -7.79 -3.36
CA SER A 44 9.89 -7.24 -3.01
C SER A 44 10.51 -6.37 -4.12
N TYR A 45 10.15 -6.59 -5.39
CA TYR A 45 10.59 -5.76 -6.51
C TYR A 45 9.66 -4.55 -6.79
N THR A 46 8.44 -4.57 -6.25
CA THR A 46 7.49 -3.48 -6.46
C THR A 46 7.83 -2.29 -5.55
N ASN A 47 7.91 -1.10 -6.13
CA ASN A 47 8.24 0.11 -5.37
C ASN A 47 7.04 0.57 -4.51
N PRO A 48 7.10 0.48 -3.16
CA PRO A 48 6.00 0.88 -2.29
C PRO A 48 5.82 2.40 -2.19
N VAL A 49 6.76 3.18 -2.72
CA VAL A 49 6.78 4.65 -2.60
C VAL A 49 5.74 5.31 -3.49
N THR A 50 5.29 4.66 -4.57
CA THR A 50 4.22 5.19 -5.44
C THR A 50 2.86 4.63 -5.03
N LEU A 51 1.79 5.39 -5.29
CA LEU A 51 0.43 4.92 -5.03
C LEU A 51 0.08 3.69 -5.90
N LEU A 52 0.60 3.64 -7.13
CA LEU A 52 0.49 2.47 -8.00
C LEU A 52 1.19 1.24 -7.40
N GLY A 53 2.42 1.38 -6.93
CA GLY A 53 3.13 0.27 -6.32
C GLY A 53 2.50 -0.18 -5.00
N THR A 54 1.99 0.77 -4.21
CA THR A 54 1.14 0.51 -3.04
C THR A 54 -0.10 -0.32 -3.40
N ALA A 55 -0.81 0.05 -4.47
CA ALA A 55 -1.99 -0.68 -4.95
C ALA A 55 -1.62 -2.10 -5.41
N LYS A 56 -0.53 -2.26 -6.16
CA LYS A 56 -0.04 -3.55 -6.65
C LYS A 56 0.37 -4.46 -5.50
N ILE A 57 1.17 -3.97 -4.55
CA ILE A 57 1.56 -4.71 -3.34
C ILE A 57 0.31 -5.13 -2.57
N GLY A 58 -0.64 -4.22 -2.35
CA GLY A 58 -1.90 -4.53 -1.66
C GLY A 58 -2.66 -5.70 -2.30
N GLN A 59 -2.81 -5.69 -3.62
CA GLN A 59 -3.48 -6.76 -4.38
C GLN A 59 -2.72 -8.11 -4.31
N LEU A 60 -1.39 -8.09 -4.42
CA LEU A 60 -0.55 -9.28 -4.27
C LEU A 60 -0.64 -9.85 -2.84
N LEU A 61 -0.72 -9.00 -1.82
CA LEU A 61 -0.92 -9.41 -0.43
C LEU A 61 -2.31 -10.02 -0.20
N LEU A 62 -3.36 -9.48 -0.81
CA LEU A 62 -4.70 -10.09 -0.77
C LEU A 62 -4.67 -11.50 -1.38
N PHE A 63 -4.02 -11.68 -2.53
CA PHE A 63 -3.83 -13.00 -3.13
C PHE A 63 -3.12 -13.97 -2.16
N LEU A 64 -2.01 -13.55 -1.55
CA LEU A 64 -1.28 -14.39 -0.58
C LEU A 64 -2.15 -14.74 0.63
N LYS A 65 -3.00 -13.81 1.10
CA LYS A 65 -3.92 -14.03 2.22
C LYS A 65 -4.96 -15.12 1.90
N GLU A 66 -5.43 -15.19 0.67
CA GLU A 66 -6.38 -16.22 0.23
C GLU A 66 -5.75 -17.61 0.10
N LYS A 67 -4.44 -17.67 -0.19
CA LYS A 67 -3.74 -18.94 -0.47
C LYS A 67 -3.02 -19.54 0.71
N LEU A 68 -2.59 -18.72 1.68
CA LEU A 68 -1.72 -19.16 2.77
C LEU A 68 -2.48 -19.34 4.08
N LYS A 69 -2.03 -20.31 4.88
CA LYS A 69 -2.47 -20.41 6.29
C LYS A 69 -1.96 -19.19 7.07
N PRO A 70 -2.63 -18.79 8.17
CA PRO A 70 -2.30 -17.56 8.90
C PRO A 70 -0.80 -17.40 9.24
N LYS A 71 -0.15 -18.44 9.78
CA LYS A 71 1.30 -18.39 10.12
C LYS A 71 2.21 -18.27 8.88
N GLN A 72 1.84 -18.93 7.79
CA GLN A 72 2.60 -18.85 6.53
C GLN A 72 2.44 -17.48 5.89
N TYR A 73 1.24 -16.90 5.99
CA TYR A 73 0.96 -15.55 5.52
C TYR A 73 1.72 -14.49 6.33
N GLU A 74 1.80 -14.65 7.65
CA GLU A 74 2.59 -13.77 8.52
C GLU A 74 4.08 -13.78 8.14
N GLN A 75 4.64 -14.99 7.94
CA GLN A 75 6.02 -15.12 7.48
C GLN A 75 6.22 -14.55 6.09
N ALA A 76 5.26 -14.73 5.18
CA ALA A 76 5.29 -14.15 3.85
C ALA A 76 5.32 -12.62 3.90
N LEU A 77 4.42 -12.00 4.67
CA LEU A 77 4.38 -10.56 4.88
C LEU A 77 5.70 -10.02 5.41
N ALA A 78 6.24 -10.62 6.47
CA ALA A 78 7.49 -10.19 7.07
C ALA A 78 8.67 -10.28 6.09
N ASN A 79 8.72 -11.36 5.30
CA ASN A 79 9.80 -11.58 4.34
C ASN A 79 9.68 -10.66 3.11
N SER A 80 8.46 -10.47 2.58
CA SER A 80 8.26 -9.74 1.33
C SER A 80 8.30 -8.23 1.51
N LEU A 81 7.75 -7.72 2.62
CA LEU A 81 7.73 -6.29 2.95
C LEU A 81 8.95 -5.83 3.74
N GLY A 82 9.66 -6.76 4.40
CA GLY A 82 10.81 -6.44 5.24
C GLY A 82 10.46 -5.39 6.30
N TRP A 83 11.14 -4.25 6.23
CA TRP A 83 11.06 -3.14 7.19
C TRP A 83 9.77 -2.32 7.12
N ILE A 84 9.01 -2.40 6.02
CA ILE A 84 7.71 -1.70 5.88
C ILE A 84 6.51 -2.57 6.27
N SER A 85 6.75 -3.74 6.85
CA SER A 85 5.71 -4.61 7.41
C SER A 85 4.78 -3.93 8.43
N GLY A 86 5.24 -2.85 9.08
CA GLY A 86 4.41 -2.01 9.96
C GLY A 86 3.19 -1.37 9.28
N ILE A 87 3.27 -1.09 7.96
CA ILE A 87 2.16 -0.52 7.18
C ILE A 87 1.29 -1.58 6.47
N ALA A 88 1.54 -2.87 6.67
CA ALA A 88 0.83 -3.96 6.01
C ALA A 88 -0.69 -3.91 6.23
N ASN A 89 -1.13 -3.43 7.40
CA ASN A 89 -2.56 -3.24 7.68
C ASN A 89 -3.21 -2.20 6.78
N GLN A 90 -2.54 -1.06 6.65
CA GLN A 90 -3.00 0.03 5.84
C GLN A 90 -3.03 -0.40 4.38
N LEU A 91 -1.98 -1.09 3.91
CA LEU A 91 -1.93 -1.69 2.58
C LEU A 91 -3.11 -2.64 2.32
N LEU A 92 -3.40 -3.55 3.24
CA LEU A 92 -4.51 -4.50 3.10
C LEU A 92 -5.88 -3.83 3.14
N LYS A 93 -6.03 -2.77 3.92
CA LYS A 93 -7.27 -1.99 3.98
C LYS A 93 -7.47 -1.15 2.72
N LEU A 94 -6.40 -0.61 2.15
CA LEU A 94 -6.41 0.19 0.93
C LEU A 94 -6.52 -0.67 -0.33
N ALA A 95 -6.00 -1.90 -0.31
CA ALA A 95 -5.95 -2.80 -1.45
C ALA A 95 -7.27 -2.92 -2.22
N PRO A 96 -8.43 -3.24 -1.61
CA PRO A 96 -9.68 -3.39 -2.34
C PRO A 96 -10.16 -2.09 -2.99
N ILE A 97 -9.79 -0.93 -2.43
CA ILE A 97 -10.19 0.39 -2.94
C ILE A 97 -9.27 0.81 -4.08
N LEU A 98 -7.95 0.81 -3.84
CA LEU A 98 -6.95 1.22 -4.81
C LEU A 98 -6.91 0.29 -6.04
N GLY A 99 -7.29 -0.98 -5.87
CA GLY A 99 -7.41 -1.95 -6.96
C GLY A 99 -8.47 -1.59 -8.00
N ASN A 100 -9.48 -0.78 -7.64
CA ASN A 100 -10.58 -0.38 -8.53
C ASN A 100 -10.21 0.78 -9.46
N PHE A 101 -9.11 1.48 -9.17
CA PHE A 101 -8.65 2.59 -10.00
C PHE A 101 -7.72 2.11 -11.11
N THR A 102 -7.72 2.86 -12.22
CA THR A 102 -6.73 2.73 -13.28
C THR A 102 -5.40 3.38 -12.88
N THR A 103 -4.31 3.00 -13.55
CA THR A 103 -2.99 3.63 -13.38
C THR A 103 -3.03 5.16 -13.50
N LYS A 104 -3.71 5.68 -14.54
CA LYS A 104 -3.88 7.12 -14.77
C LYS A 104 -4.67 7.82 -13.65
N GLN A 105 -5.68 7.16 -13.08
CA GLN A 105 -6.42 7.70 -11.94
C GLN A 105 -5.55 7.74 -10.69
N LEU A 106 -4.75 6.70 -10.43
CA LEU A 106 -3.83 6.69 -9.30
C LEU A 106 -2.74 7.77 -9.43
N GLU A 107 -2.26 8.07 -10.63
CA GLU A 107 -1.35 9.20 -10.87
C GLU A 107 -2.00 10.54 -10.50
N LYS A 108 -3.23 10.79 -10.96
CA LYS A 108 -4.00 12.00 -10.60
C LYS A 108 -4.24 12.09 -9.10
N ILE A 109 -4.63 10.99 -8.45
CA ILE A 109 -4.81 10.93 -7.00
C ILE A 109 -3.50 11.27 -6.30
N ASN A 110 -2.36 10.74 -6.75
CA ASN A 110 -1.06 10.98 -6.13
C ASN A 110 -0.63 12.47 -6.22
N HIS A 111 -1.12 13.22 -7.21
CA HIS A 111 -0.93 14.67 -7.28
C HIS A 111 -1.85 15.45 -6.35
N ASN A 112 -3.07 14.96 -6.14
CA ASN A 112 -4.13 15.68 -5.42
C ASN A 112 -4.26 15.27 -3.95
N LEU A 113 -3.64 14.16 -3.53
CA LEU A 113 -3.69 13.62 -2.17
C LEU A 113 -2.33 13.03 -1.81
N SER A 114 -1.72 13.57 -0.74
CA SER A 114 -0.42 13.05 -0.29
C SER A 114 -0.55 11.61 0.20
N PRO A 115 0.42 10.72 -0.13
CA PRO A 115 0.43 9.36 0.38
C PRO A 115 0.37 9.29 1.92
N SER A 116 1.09 10.17 2.64
CA SER A 116 1.00 10.20 4.12
C SER A 116 -0.42 10.47 4.61
N ALA A 117 -1.15 11.37 3.97
CA ALA A 117 -2.54 11.65 4.31
C ALA A 117 -3.44 10.43 4.07
N LEU A 118 -3.24 9.71 2.96
CA LEU A 118 -3.95 8.48 2.65
C LEU A 118 -3.64 7.35 3.65
N TYR A 119 -2.38 7.15 4.01
CA TYR A 119 -1.98 6.15 5.02
C TYR A 119 -2.53 6.50 6.41
N LYS A 120 -2.59 7.78 6.77
CA LYS A 120 -3.22 8.26 8.01
C LYS A 120 -4.73 8.02 8.00
N LEU A 121 -5.40 8.24 6.86
CA LEU A 121 -6.81 7.89 6.65
C LEU A 121 -7.04 6.38 6.82
N ALA A 122 -6.18 5.55 6.25
CA ALA A 122 -6.26 4.10 6.38
C ALA A 122 -5.97 3.61 7.81
N THR A 123 -5.25 4.39 8.61
CA THR A 123 -4.95 4.06 9.99
C THR A 123 -6.19 4.23 10.88
N GLY A 124 -6.41 3.29 11.81
CA GLY A 124 -7.51 3.37 12.77
C GLY A 124 -8.88 2.96 12.22
N ARG A 125 -9.93 3.64 12.71
CA ARG A 125 -11.35 3.24 12.53
C ARG A 125 -12.06 3.92 11.35
N THR A 126 -11.33 4.62 10.49
CA THR A 126 -11.93 5.26 9.31
C THR A 126 -12.60 4.19 8.43
N PRO A 127 -13.90 4.29 8.13
CA PRO A 127 -14.57 3.35 7.23
C PRO A 127 -13.93 3.36 5.84
N VAL A 128 -14.03 2.23 5.13
CA VAL A 128 -13.54 2.08 3.75
C VAL A 128 -14.21 3.11 2.84
N ASP A 129 -15.52 3.32 2.98
CA ASP A 129 -16.32 4.27 2.18
C ASP A 129 -15.82 5.72 2.29
N VAL A 130 -15.33 6.12 3.48
CA VAL A 130 -14.74 7.45 3.68
C VAL A 130 -13.43 7.57 2.92
N ILE A 131 -12.62 6.52 2.92
CA ILE A 131 -11.35 6.48 2.20
C ILE A 131 -11.62 6.51 0.69
N GLU A 132 -12.59 5.74 0.22
CA GLU A 132 -13.02 5.71 -1.18
C GLU A 132 -13.52 7.08 -1.65
N SER A 133 -14.40 7.72 -0.89
CA SER A 133 -14.88 9.08 -1.20
C SER A 133 -13.75 10.11 -1.28
N MET A 134 -12.72 10.01 -0.42
CA MET A 134 -11.54 10.87 -0.52
C MET A 134 -10.70 10.59 -1.77
N LEU A 135 -10.57 9.33 -2.17
CA LEU A 135 -9.83 8.92 -3.38
C LEU A 135 -10.57 9.33 -4.66
N GLU A 136 -11.90 9.19 -4.70
CA GLU A 136 -12.73 9.69 -5.80
C GLU A 136 -12.64 11.21 -5.92
N LYS A 137 -12.68 11.94 -4.79
CA LYS A 137 -12.46 13.38 -4.77
C LYS A 137 -11.08 13.74 -5.33
N ALA A 138 -10.04 13.02 -4.91
CA ALA A 138 -8.68 13.21 -5.39
C ALA A 138 -8.49 12.90 -6.89
N CYS A 139 -9.43 12.23 -7.56
CA CYS A 139 -9.38 12.08 -9.02
C CYS A 139 -9.60 13.38 -9.78
N THR A 140 -10.27 14.37 -9.17
CA THR A 140 -10.71 15.60 -9.85
C THR A 140 -10.20 16.88 -9.19
N GLN A 141 -9.92 16.86 -7.89
CA GLN A 141 -9.51 18.06 -7.14
C GLN A 141 -8.57 17.73 -5.99
N GLU A 142 -7.76 18.71 -5.58
CA GLU A 142 -6.87 18.60 -4.43
C GLU A 142 -7.67 18.34 -3.14
N VAL A 143 -7.19 17.39 -2.34
CA VAL A 143 -7.78 17.00 -1.05
C VAL A 143 -6.92 17.57 0.06
N SER A 144 -7.44 18.61 0.72
CA SER A 144 -6.74 19.23 1.84
C SER A 144 -6.90 18.44 3.14
N LYS A 145 -6.04 18.71 4.13
CA LYS A 145 -6.19 18.18 5.49
C LYS A 145 -7.55 18.55 6.12
N LYS A 146 -8.13 19.69 5.74
CA LYS A 146 -9.45 20.13 6.25
C LYS A 146 -10.57 19.28 5.67
N ASP A 147 -10.49 18.92 4.39
CA ASP A 147 -11.47 18.02 3.75
C ASP A 147 -11.51 16.66 4.44
N ILE A 148 -10.34 16.10 4.71
CA ILE A 148 -10.19 14.83 5.44
C ILE A 148 -10.81 14.92 6.84
N GLN A 149 -10.55 16.01 7.57
CA GLN A 149 -11.10 16.22 8.91
C GLN A 149 -12.61 16.42 8.90
N LEU A 150 -13.14 17.12 7.88
CA LEU A 150 -14.56 17.38 7.75
C LEU A 150 -15.32 16.08 7.47
N GLU A 151 -14.81 15.26 6.54
CA GLU A 151 -15.45 13.97 6.23
C GLU A 151 -15.32 13.00 7.40
N THR A 152 -14.14 12.85 8.02
CA THR A 152 -14.00 11.99 9.20
C THR A 152 -14.86 12.45 10.40
N LYS A 153 -15.14 13.75 10.54
CA LYS A 153 -16.06 14.27 11.57
C LYS A 153 -17.51 13.92 11.30
N LYS A 154 -17.99 13.99 10.05
CA LYS A 154 -19.36 13.57 9.70
C LYS A 154 -19.67 12.13 10.12
N TYR A 155 -18.64 11.27 10.14
CA TYR A 155 -18.77 9.87 10.51
C TYR A 155 -18.52 9.58 12.00
N LYS A 156 -18.01 10.55 12.80
CA LYS A 156 -17.76 10.33 14.23
C LYS A 156 -19.04 10.06 15.02
N ASP A 157 -20.17 10.56 14.54
CA ASP A 157 -21.46 10.42 15.21
C ASP A 157 -22.08 9.02 15.01
N ASN A 158 -21.57 8.22 14.06
CA ASN A 158 -22.04 6.86 13.72
C ASN A 158 -20.89 5.84 13.63
N GLN A 159 -19.93 5.85 14.56
CA GLN A 159 -18.78 4.93 14.48
C GLN A 159 -19.22 3.45 14.47
N PRO A 160 -18.88 2.67 13.43
CA PRO A 160 -18.99 1.23 13.51
C PRO A 160 -18.05 0.70 14.60
N LYS A 161 -18.43 -0.41 15.26
CA LYS A 161 -17.56 -1.10 16.22
C LYS A 161 -16.22 -1.38 15.56
N LYS A 162 -15.11 -1.19 16.30
CA LYS A 162 -13.74 -1.44 15.82
C LYS A 162 -13.68 -2.79 15.11
N GLU A 163 -13.53 -2.77 13.80
CA GLU A 163 -13.27 -4.00 13.05
C GLU A 163 -11.94 -4.59 13.52
N PRO A 164 -11.85 -5.93 13.62
CA PRO A 164 -10.58 -6.56 13.89
C PRO A 164 -9.58 -6.09 12.84
N THR A 165 -8.39 -5.70 13.30
CA THR A 165 -7.27 -5.38 12.43
C THR A 165 -7.17 -6.47 11.35
N PRO A 166 -7.09 -6.15 10.05
CA PRO A 166 -7.27 -7.14 8.97
C PRO A 166 -6.39 -8.40 9.03
N TRP A 167 -5.32 -8.41 9.82
CA TRP A 167 -4.51 -9.59 10.12
C TRP A 167 -4.57 -10.11 11.57
N ARG A 168 -5.24 -9.42 12.51
CA ARG A 168 -5.46 -9.95 13.87
C ARG A 168 -6.42 -11.13 13.79
N TYR A 169 -5.86 -12.34 13.83
CA TYR A 169 -6.60 -13.55 14.09
C TYR A 169 -7.27 -13.46 15.47
N THR A 170 -8.53 -13.91 15.57
CA THR A 170 -9.26 -14.07 16.83
C THR A 170 -8.61 -15.18 17.66
N GLY A 171 -7.56 -14.85 18.40
CA GLY A 171 -6.88 -15.79 19.29
C GLY A 171 -5.56 -15.22 19.79
N ARG A 172 -5.58 -14.61 20.99
CA ARG A 172 -4.45 -14.13 21.82
C ARG A 172 -3.14 -13.70 21.08
N GLY A 173 -3.23 -13.12 19.88
CA GLY A 173 -2.08 -12.75 19.06
C GLY A 173 -1.49 -11.41 19.46
N ARG A 174 -0.18 -11.37 19.74
CA ARG A 174 0.58 -10.13 20.00
C ARG A 174 0.70 -9.28 18.74
N GLU A 175 0.88 -7.97 18.92
CA GLU A 175 1.18 -7.09 17.80
C GLU A 175 2.53 -7.45 17.17
N TYR A 176 2.60 -7.51 15.83
CA TYR A 176 3.85 -7.64 15.10
C TYR A 176 4.79 -6.47 15.43
N THR A 177 6.04 -6.78 15.78
CA THR A 177 7.09 -5.80 16.08
C THR A 177 8.14 -5.86 14.98
N PRO A 178 8.37 -4.79 14.20
CA PRO A 178 9.32 -4.80 13.09
C PRO A 178 10.79 -4.92 13.57
N PRO A 179 11.70 -5.46 12.73
CA PRO A 179 13.11 -5.62 13.06
C PRO A 179 13.87 -4.29 13.18
N ARG A 180 14.94 -4.28 13.99
CA ARG A 180 15.82 -3.12 14.24
C ARG A 180 16.63 -2.78 12.98
N ILE A 181 16.59 -1.50 12.60
CA ILE A 181 17.00 -0.91 11.32
C ILE A 181 18.54 -0.89 11.16
N SER A 182 19.06 -0.90 9.93
CA SER A 182 20.48 -0.68 9.58
C SER A 182 21.00 0.69 10.05
N GLU A 183 22.25 0.78 10.49
CA GLU A 183 22.89 1.98 11.12
C GLU A 183 22.56 3.32 10.44
N LYS A 184 22.63 3.41 9.10
CA LYS A 184 22.39 4.67 8.38
C LYS A 184 20.95 5.19 8.50
N ALA A 185 19.98 4.28 8.48
CA ALA A 185 18.57 4.63 8.69
C ALA A 185 18.22 4.70 10.18
N GLY A 186 18.94 3.99 11.05
CA GLY A 186 18.91 4.17 12.50
C GLY A 186 19.32 5.59 12.93
N LEU A 187 20.36 6.15 12.31
CA LEU A 187 20.84 7.51 12.56
C LEU A 187 19.83 8.60 12.17
N ILE A 188 19.18 8.47 11.01
CA ILE A 188 18.12 9.40 10.57
C ILE A 188 16.92 9.33 11.53
N VAL A 189 16.58 8.13 12.00
CA VAL A 189 15.49 7.90 12.96
C VAL A 189 15.83 8.44 14.36
N GLU A 190 17.08 8.28 14.83
CA GLU A 190 17.52 8.83 16.12
C GLU A 190 17.45 10.36 16.12
N GLN A 191 17.95 11.02 15.06
CA GLN A 191 17.89 12.48 14.91
C GLN A 191 16.45 13.02 14.88
N LEU A 192 15.50 12.28 14.29
CA LEU A 192 14.08 12.64 14.28
C LEU A 192 13.39 12.37 15.64
N SER A 193 13.90 11.43 16.42
CA SER A 193 13.35 11.07 17.74
C SER A 193 13.82 11.99 18.86
N GLU A 194 15.02 12.58 18.75
CA GLU A 194 15.53 13.56 19.71
C GLU A 194 14.68 14.84 19.78
N GLN A 195 13.84 15.08 18.76
CA GLN A 195 12.98 16.26 18.67
C GLN A 195 11.54 16.05 19.15
N ASN A 196 11.08 14.82 19.47
CA ASN A 196 9.67 14.58 19.85
C ASN A 196 9.49 13.42 20.84
N GLU A 197 8.62 13.60 21.83
CA GLU A 197 8.21 12.61 22.86
C GLU A 197 7.42 11.39 22.30
N THR A 198 7.31 11.26 20.98
CA THR A 198 6.54 10.18 20.33
C THR A 198 7.26 8.83 20.37
N PRO A 199 6.54 7.72 20.60
CA PRO A 199 7.14 6.38 20.60
C PRO A 199 7.87 6.09 19.28
N ARG A 200 9.10 5.55 19.38
CA ARG A 200 10.02 5.28 18.26
C ARG A 200 9.37 4.58 17.05
N ARG A 201 8.39 3.71 17.28
CA ARG A 201 7.63 3.03 16.22
C ARG A 201 6.90 4.00 15.28
N PHE A 202 6.20 5.00 15.83
CA PHE A 202 5.48 5.98 15.03
C PHE A 202 6.43 6.93 14.31
N VAL A 203 7.56 7.25 14.94
CA VAL A 203 8.63 8.04 14.31
C VAL A 203 9.22 7.30 13.10
N ILE A 204 9.43 5.99 13.21
CA ILE A 204 9.91 5.15 12.10
C ILE A 204 8.87 5.11 10.97
N GLU A 205 7.60 4.83 11.28
CA GLU A 205 6.52 4.75 10.29
C GLU A 205 6.33 6.10 9.56
N ASP A 206 6.30 7.22 10.29
CA ASP A 206 6.21 8.56 9.69
C ASP A 206 7.50 8.93 8.94
N ALA A 207 8.69 8.53 9.40
CA ALA A 207 9.94 8.77 8.69
C ALA A 207 10.03 7.98 7.38
N VAL A 208 9.52 6.74 7.34
CA VAL A 208 9.41 5.96 6.09
C VAL A 208 8.49 6.67 5.11
N LEU A 209 7.34 7.15 5.58
CA LEU A 209 6.38 7.87 4.74
C LEU A 209 6.94 9.23 4.27
N LEU A 210 7.64 9.97 5.13
CA LEU A 210 8.29 11.23 4.78
C LEU A 210 9.47 11.03 3.83
N LEU A 211 10.24 9.95 3.99
CA LEU A 211 11.29 9.57 3.04
C LEU A 211 10.65 9.21 1.70
N ALA A 212 9.58 8.44 1.69
CA ALA A 212 8.82 8.13 0.48
C ALA A 212 8.32 9.42 -0.20
N GLU A 213 7.76 10.38 0.54
CA GLU A 213 7.31 11.68 0.00
C GLU A 213 8.49 12.52 -0.55
N LYS A 214 9.64 12.57 0.15
CA LYS A 214 10.83 13.27 -0.35
C LYS A 214 11.42 12.59 -1.59
N PHE A 215 11.47 11.26 -1.63
CA PHE A 215 11.91 10.51 -2.80
C PHE A 215 10.94 10.70 -3.97
N GLN A 216 9.63 10.74 -3.74
CA GLN A 216 8.65 11.08 -4.77
C GLN A 216 8.86 12.50 -5.32
N GLN A 217 9.08 13.50 -4.45
CA GLN A 217 9.36 14.87 -4.89
C GLN A 217 10.62 14.95 -5.76
N VAL A 218 11.66 14.18 -5.42
CA VAL A 218 12.88 14.09 -6.24
C VAL A 218 12.61 13.38 -7.57
N VAL A 219 11.86 12.28 -7.59
CA VAL A 219 11.50 11.57 -8.83
C VAL A 219 10.63 12.43 -9.76
N LEU A 220 9.66 13.16 -9.20
CA LEU A 220 8.79 14.09 -9.95
C LEU A 220 9.55 15.34 -10.43
N ALA A 221 10.62 15.75 -9.76
CA ALA A 221 11.45 16.89 -10.18
C ALA A 221 12.49 16.52 -11.26
N VAL A 222 12.72 15.23 -11.50
CA VAL A 222 13.70 14.71 -12.47
C VAL A 222 13.01 14.13 -13.73
N ALA A 223 11.68 13.93 -13.69
CA ALA A 223 10.84 13.56 -14.84
C ALA A 223 10.34 14.80 -15.58
#